data_AF-A0A0Q7DHS9-F1
#
_entry.id   AF-A0A0Q7DHS9-F1
#
_cell.length_a   1.000
_cell.length_b   1.000
_cell.length_c   1.000
_cell.angle_alpha   90.00
_cell.angle_beta   90.00
_cell.angle_gamma   90.00
#
_symmetry.space_group_name_H-M   'P 1'
#
loop_
_entity.id
_entity.type
_entity.pdbx_description
1 polymer ?
#
loop_
_entity_poly.entity_id
_entity_poly.type
_entity_poly.pdbx_seq_one_letter_code
_entity_poly.pdbx_strand_id
1 'polypeptide(L)'
;MLHRRAGHESEDATNDFADCFRAQLVAAGVMTTAALRLSGALHELLTNVDEHAGDGVDGLGAFEVIEREAWMVVADSGRGVMGGYQASPLADKPADAEQALKWAVIDHRSRTGEPDRGTGFQTVIQSVRSLDGCVRVRSDGASLELEQQADRSRFLLREQGKLRGFVVSVLLRW
;
A
#
# COMPACT_ATOMS: atom_id res chain seq x y z
N MET A 1 -8.11 12.62 6.29
CA MET A 1 -6.96 12.78 5.39
C MET A 1 -5.76 13.17 6.23
N LEU A 2 -4.61 12.55 6.01
CA LEU A 2 -3.35 12.78 6.69
C LEU A 2 -2.33 13.18 5.61
N HIS A 3 -1.87 14.43 5.62
CA HIS A 3 -0.75 14.86 4.79
C HIS A 3 0.54 14.54 5.54
N ARG A 4 1.61 14.16 4.84
CA ARG A 4 2.89 13.79 5.44
C ARG A 4 4.07 14.42 4.72
N ARG A 5 5.16 14.68 5.45
CA ARG A 5 6.46 14.99 4.87
C ARG A 5 7.50 14.04 5.44
N ALA A 6 8.13 13.26 4.57
CA ALA A 6 9.06 12.20 4.98
C ALA A 6 10.16 12.78 5.88
N GLY A 7 10.28 12.22 7.10
CA GLY A 7 11.24 12.62 8.13
C GLY A 7 10.79 13.73 9.09
N HIS A 8 9.54 14.20 9.03
CA HIS A 8 9.06 15.29 9.91
C HIS A 8 7.78 15.00 10.71
N GLU A 9 7.10 13.87 10.51
CA GLU A 9 5.87 13.54 11.25
C GLU A 9 6.03 12.44 12.27
N SER A 10 5.33 12.57 13.40
CA SER A 10 5.38 11.62 14.52
C SER A 10 4.65 10.32 14.19
N GLU A 11 5.21 9.20 14.65
CA GLU A 11 4.55 7.88 14.69
C GLU A 11 3.16 7.96 15.35
N ASP A 12 2.97 8.87 16.32
CA ASP A 12 1.69 9.07 17.01
C ASP A 12 0.56 9.47 16.06
N ALA A 13 0.82 10.37 15.10
CA ALA A 13 -0.20 10.80 14.15
C ALA A 13 -0.61 9.67 13.19
N THR A 14 0.35 8.79 12.85
CA THR A 14 0.09 7.61 12.02
C THR A 14 -0.74 6.58 12.80
N ASN A 15 -0.42 6.38 14.08
CA ASN A 15 -1.20 5.52 14.97
C ASN A 15 -2.62 6.02 15.14
N ASP A 16 -2.81 7.30 15.48
CA ASP A 16 -4.13 7.92 15.64
C ASP A 16 -4.98 7.81 14.36
N PHE A 17 -4.36 8.00 13.19
CA PHE A 17 -5.05 7.89 11.90
C PHE A 17 -5.49 6.44 11.61
N ALA A 18 -4.63 5.46 11.84
CA ALA A 18 -4.96 4.04 11.68
C ALA A 18 -6.03 3.58 12.69
N ASP A 19 -5.98 4.10 13.93
CA ASP A 19 -6.98 3.81 14.95
C ASP A 19 -8.35 4.43 14.63
N CYS A 20 -8.37 5.64 14.05
CA CYS A 20 -9.60 6.24 13.55
C CYS A 20 -10.24 5.38 12.46
N PHE A 21 -9.44 4.86 11.52
CA PHE A 21 -9.92 3.95 10.49
C PHE A 21 -10.50 2.67 11.08
N ARG A 22 -9.78 2.05 12.04
CA ARG A 22 -10.24 0.87 12.77
C ARG A 22 -11.60 1.09 13.45
N ALA A 23 -11.73 2.22 14.15
CA ALA A 23 -12.97 2.55 14.86
C ALA A 23 -14.15 2.71 13.89
N GLN A 24 -13.96 3.33 12.73
CA GLN A 24 -15.01 3.48 11.72
C GLN A 24 -15.41 2.15 11.09
N LEU A 25 -14.45 1.25 10.80
CA LEU A 25 -14.76 -0.09 10.30
C LEU A 25 -15.61 -0.89 11.30
N VAL A 26 -15.24 -0.86 12.58
CA VAL A 26 -16.01 -1.53 13.65
C VAL A 26 -17.41 -0.94 13.76
N ALA A 27 -17.55 0.38 13.73
CA ALA A 27 -18.85 1.05 13.77
C ALA A 27 -19.73 0.68 12.55
N ALA A 28 -19.13 0.42 11.39
CA ALA A 28 -19.80 -0.05 10.18
C ALA A 28 -20.08 -1.57 10.14
N GLY A 29 -19.81 -2.28 11.25
CA GLY A 29 -20.14 -3.71 11.39
C GLY A 29 -19.07 -4.68 10.90
N VAL A 30 -17.88 -4.20 10.54
CA VAL A 30 -16.73 -5.07 10.22
C VAL A 30 -16.27 -5.77 11.49
N MET A 31 -15.98 -7.07 11.38
CA MET A 31 -15.45 -7.87 12.49
C MET A 31 -14.16 -7.23 13.04
N THR A 32 -14.05 -7.11 14.35
CA THR A 32 -12.92 -6.42 15.02
C THR A 32 -11.55 -6.95 14.58
N THR A 33 -11.43 -8.26 14.35
CA THR A 33 -10.18 -8.88 13.85
C THR A 33 -9.84 -8.45 12.42
N ALA A 34 -10.83 -8.30 11.54
CA ALA A 34 -10.64 -7.78 10.20
C ALA A 34 -10.30 -6.28 10.22
N ALA A 35 -11.00 -5.49 11.04
CA ALA A 35 -10.70 -4.07 11.22
C ALA A 35 -9.27 -3.83 11.75
N LEU A 36 -8.79 -4.68 12.65
CA LEU A 36 -7.41 -4.62 13.15
C LEU A 36 -6.38 -4.91 12.05
N ARG A 37 -6.61 -5.92 11.21
CA ARG A 37 -5.70 -6.22 10.08
C ARG A 37 -5.66 -5.09 9.06
N LEU A 38 -6.81 -4.49 8.76
CA LEU A 38 -6.93 -3.39 7.80
C LEU A 38 -6.27 -2.10 8.27
N SER A 39 -6.46 -1.74 9.55
CA SER A 39 -5.77 -0.60 10.14
C SER A 39 -4.26 -0.82 10.25
N GLY A 40 -3.82 -2.03 10.59
CA GLY A 40 -2.40 -2.40 10.56
C GLY A 40 -1.81 -2.26 9.15
N ALA A 41 -2.51 -2.73 8.11
CA ALA A 41 -2.08 -2.57 6.74
C ALA A 41 -1.99 -1.09 6.31
N LEU A 42 -2.94 -0.24 6.72
CA LEU A 42 -2.87 1.21 6.46
C LEU A 42 -1.65 1.83 7.14
N HIS A 43 -1.39 1.47 8.40
CA HIS A 43 -0.19 1.92 9.13
C HIS A 43 1.09 1.50 8.41
N GLU A 44 1.24 0.23 8.04
CA GLU A 44 2.42 -0.28 7.31
C GLU A 44 2.62 0.45 5.97
N LEU A 45 1.55 0.72 5.23
CA LEU A 45 1.63 1.48 3.98
C LEU A 45 2.08 2.93 4.19
N LEU A 46 1.63 3.59 5.27
CA LEU A 46 2.06 4.94 5.62
C LEU A 46 3.53 4.97 6.04
N THR A 47 3.98 3.98 6.80
CA THR A 47 5.39 3.83 7.21
C THR A 47 6.29 3.58 5.99
N ASN A 48 5.82 2.83 4.99
CA ASN A 48 6.58 2.64 3.74
C ASN A 48 6.91 3.96 3.03
N VAL A 49 6.06 4.99 3.16
CA VAL A 49 6.36 6.30 2.58
C VAL A 49 7.61 6.89 3.22
N ASP A 50 7.66 6.94 4.55
CA ASP A 50 8.81 7.48 5.30
C ASP A 50 10.08 6.68 4.99
N GLU A 51 9.96 5.35 4.94
CA GLU A 51 11.12 4.48 4.75
C GLU A 51 11.62 4.43 3.30
N HIS A 52 10.78 4.64 2.29
CA HIS A 52 11.11 4.25 0.90
C HIS A 52 10.97 5.37 -0.12
N ALA A 53 10.15 6.39 0.13
CA ALA A 53 9.91 7.45 -0.85
C ALA A 53 11.16 8.34 -1.04
N GLY A 54 11.99 8.46 -0.01
CA GLY A 54 13.22 9.25 0.04
C GLY A 54 13.09 10.55 0.83
N ASP A 55 14.20 11.24 1.05
CA ASP A 55 14.23 12.40 1.95
C ASP A 55 13.44 13.60 1.40
N GLY A 56 12.67 14.26 2.27
CA GLY A 56 12.01 15.53 1.98
C GLY A 56 10.83 15.47 1.00
N VAL A 57 10.30 14.28 0.73
CA VAL A 57 9.16 14.05 -0.16
C VAL A 57 7.84 14.11 0.60
N ASP A 58 6.77 14.47 -0.12
CA ASP A 58 5.43 14.52 0.46
C ASP A 58 4.74 13.17 0.34
N GLY A 59 3.99 12.82 1.39
CA GLY A 59 3.16 11.64 1.51
C GLY A 59 1.72 12.02 1.80
N LEU A 60 0.79 11.12 1.50
CA LEU A 60 -0.63 11.32 1.74
C LEU A 60 -1.28 10.00 2.14
N GLY A 61 -2.04 10.02 3.22
CA GLY A 61 -2.99 8.99 3.62
C GLY A 61 -4.42 9.52 3.57
N ALA A 62 -5.34 8.76 2.99
CA ALA A 62 -6.76 9.03 3.07
C ALA A 62 -7.52 7.73 3.26
N PHE A 63 -8.61 7.77 4.02
CA PHE A 63 -9.58 6.71 4.04
C PHE A 63 -10.98 7.29 4.15
N GLU A 64 -11.96 6.49 3.76
CA GLU A 64 -13.37 6.80 3.91
C GLU A 64 -14.14 5.49 4.13
N VAL A 65 -15.03 5.48 5.11
CA VAL A 65 -15.92 4.35 5.40
C VAL A 65 -17.35 4.85 5.23
N ILE A 66 -18.04 4.32 4.22
CA ILE A 66 -19.42 4.70 3.90
C ILE A 66 -20.21 3.42 3.67
N GLU A 67 -21.35 3.31 4.35
CA GLU A 67 -22.25 2.15 4.25
C GLU A 67 -21.51 0.81 4.48
N ARG A 68 -21.34 0.02 3.42
CA ARG A 68 -20.67 -1.29 3.42
C ARG A 68 -19.37 -1.27 2.60
N GLU A 69 -18.80 -0.09 2.40
CA GLU A 69 -17.56 0.12 1.67
C GLU A 69 -16.52 0.82 2.54
N ALA A 70 -15.26 0.43 2.33
CA ALA A 70 -14.11 1.13 2.85
C ALA A 70 -13.12 1.42 1.73
N TRP A 71 -12.73 2.69 1.63
CA TRP A 71 -11.72 3.20 0.73
C TRP A 71 -10.49 3.55 1.56
N MET A 72 -9.31 3.18 1.10
CA MET A 72 -8.06 3.74 1.60
C MET A 72 -7.08 4.00 0.47
N VAL A 73 -6.34 5.09 0.60
CA VAL A 73 -5.31 5.51 -0.36
C VAL A 73 -4.07 5.94 0.42
N VAL A 74 -2.92 5.45 -0.01
CA VAL A 74 -1.62 5.98 0.39
C VAL A 74 -0.85 6.36 -0.86
N ALA A 75 -0.27 7.55 -0.86
CA ALA A 75 0.50 8.08 -1.99
C ALA A 75 1.73 8.83 -1.53
N ASP A 76 2.75 8.90 -2.37
CA ASP A 76 3.92 9.75 -2.19
C ASP A 76 4.42 10.34 -3.51
N SER A 77 5.17 11.43 -3.42
CA SER A 77 5.83 12.09 -4.56
C SER A 77 7.29 11.64 -4.76
N GLY A 78 7.65 10.49 -4.20
CA GLY A 78 9.02 10.04 -4.04
C GLY A 78 9.65 9.46 -5.29
N ARG A 79 10.67 8.63 -5.06
CA ARG A 79 11.49 8.01 -6.12
C ARG A 79 10.79 6.87 -6.89
N GLY A 80 9.63 6.42 -6.40
CA GLY A 80 8.94 5.24 -6.93
C GLY A 80 9.64 3.92 -6.59
N VAL A 81 8.97 2.81 -6.87
CA VAL A 81 9.44 1.46 -6.59
C VAL A 81 10.68 1.11 -7.40
N MET A 82 10.71 1.45 -8.71
CA MET A 82 11.89 1.20 -9.54
C MET A 82 13.09 2.02 -9.03
N GLY A 83 12.90 3.31 -8.78
CA GLY A 83 13.95 4.15 -8.20
C GLY A 83 14.44 3.64 -6.84
N GLY A 84 13.54 3.06 -6.04
CA GLY A 84 13.86 2.39 -4.77
C GLY A 84 14.80 1.20 -4.93
N TYR A 85 14.53 0.29 -5.88
CA TYR A 85 15.41 -0.84 -6.16
C TYR A 85 16.72 -0.42 -6.81
N GLN A 86 16.71 0.55 -7.72
CA GLN A 86 17.92 1.07 -8.36
C GLN A 86 18.90 1.66 -7.34
N ALA A 87 18.39 2.38 -6.34
CA ALA A 87 19.18 2.95 -5.25
C ALA A 87 19.56 1.94 -4.15
N SER A 88 19.11 0.68 -4.23
CA SER A 88 19.35 -0.31 -3.18
C SER A 88 20.71 -1.01 -3.32
N PRO A 89 21.19 -1.74 -2.29
CA PRO A 89 22.42 -2.53 -2.39
C PRO A 89 22.25 -3.90 -3.07
N LEU A 90 21.03 -4.27 -3.49
CA LEU A 90 20.78 -5.60 -4.10
C LEU A 90 21.61 -5.80 -5.38
N ALA A 91 22.21 -6.98 -5.53
CA ALA A 91 22.95 -7.37 -6.73
C ALA A 91 22.03 -7.44 -7.96
N ASP A 92 20.88 -8.10 -7.82
CA ASP A 92 19.87 -8.16 -8.88
C ASP A 92 18.92 -6.98 -8.78
N LYS A 93 18.68 -6.33 -9.92
CA LYS A 93 17.72 -5.23 -10.08
C LYS A 93 16.58 -5.66 -11.00
N PRO A 94 15.35 -5.15 -10.78
CA PRO A 94 14.30 -5.33 -11.77
C PRO A 94 14.69 -4.60 -13.08
N ALA A 95 14.39 -5.23 -14.21
CA ALA A 95 14.68 -4.71 -15.54
C ALA A 95 13.77 -3.52 -15.90
N ASP A 96 12.51 -3.55 -15.46
CA ASP A 96 11.48 -2.56 -15.78
C ASP A 96 10.49 -2.34 -14.62
N ALA A 97 9.64 -1.31 -14.76
CA ALA A 97 8.70 -0.90 -13.73
C ALA A 97 7.68 -2.01 -13.39
N GLU A 98 7.33 -2.83 -14.38
CA GLU A 98 6.44 -3.96 -14.20
C GLU A 98 7.06 -5.03 -13.31
N GLN A 99 8.33 -5.39 -13.57
CA GLN A 99 9.08 -6.32 -12.75
C GLN A 99 9.33 -5.77 -11.35
N ALA A 100 9.59 -4.46 -11.22
CA ALA A 100 9.73 -3.80 -9.93
C ALA A 100 8.44 -3.92 -9.08
N LEU A 101 7.27 -3.70 -9.68
CA LEU A 101 5.99 -3.88 -8.97
C LEU A 101 5.70 -5.34 -8.61
N LYS A 102 6.02 -6.30 -9.49
CA LYS A 102 5.90 -7.73 -9.17
C LYS A 102 6.75 -8.10 -7.96
N TRP A 103 8.01 -7.68 -7.96
CA TRP A 103 8.92 -7.95 -6.85
C TRP A 103 8.40 -7.37 -5.54
N ALA A 104 7.93 -6.13 -5.55
CA ALA A 104 7.47 -5.48 -4.32
C ALA A 104 6.15 -6.06 -3.80
N VAL A 105 5.17 -6.29 -4.68
CA VAL A 105 3.78 -6.57 -4.28
C VAL A 105 3.44 -8.05 -4.26
N ILE A 106 3.95 -8.83 -5.23
CA ILE A 106 3.64 -10.28 -5.35
C ILE A 106 4.73 -11.10 -4.66
N ASP A 107 5.99 -10.80 -4.92
CA ASP A 107 7.11 -11.60 -4.40
C ASP A 107 7.56 -11.15 -3.00
N HIS A 108 6.96 -10.07 -2.47
CA HIS A 108 7.27 -9.49 -1.16
C HIS A 108 8.76 -9.20 -0.96
N ARG A 109 9.48 -8.88 -2.04
CA ARG A 109 10.93 -8.70 -2.01
C ARG A 109 11.30 -7.30 -1.54
N SER A 110 11.77 -7.16 -0.30
CA SER A 110 12.27 -5.87 0.20
C SER A 110 13.47 -5.35 -0.61
N ARG A 111 13.56 -4.01 -0.75
CA ARG A 111 14.75 -3.35 -1.32
C ARG A 111 15.99 -3.52 -0.45
N THR A 112 15.85 -3.79 0.84
CA THR A 112 16.97 -4.00 1.78
C THR A 112 17.52 -5.41 1.74
N GLY A 113 16.78 -6.38 1.19
CA GLY A 113 17.13 -7.80 1.19
C GLY A 113 16.83 -8.52 2.52
N GLU A 114 16.21 -7.84 3.48
CA GLU A 114 15.81 -8.44 4.76
C GLU A 114 14.56 -9.32 4.59
N PRO A 115 14.57 -10.58 5.08
CA PRO A 115 13.48 -11.53 4.89
C PRO A 115 12.21 -11.22 5.70
N ASP A 116 12.33 -10.45 6.79
CA ASP A 116 11.19 -10.12 7.67
C ASP A 116 10.47 -8.82 7.26
N ARG A 117 10.87 -8.18 6.14
CA ARG A 117 10.25 -6.96 5.62
C ARG A 117 9.43 -7.24 4.35
N GLY A 118 8.39 -6.43 4.12
CA GLY A 118 7.51 -6.55 2.94
C GLY A 118 6.13 -7.18 3.21
N THR A 119 5.80 -7.42 4.48
CA THR A 119 4.53 -8.01 4.93
C THR A 119 3.31 -7.11 4.71
N GLY A 120 3.48 -5.79 4.63
CA GLY A 120 2.37 -4.86 4.47
C GLY A 120 1.48 -5.15 3.26
N PHE A 121 2.08 -5.42 2.10
CA PHE A 121 1.31 -5.83 0.93
C PHE A 121 0.67 -7.21 1.10
N GLN A 122 1.31 -8.13 1.82
CA GLN A 122 0.74 -9.43 2.11
C GLN A 122 -0.55 -9.29 2.93
N THR A 123 -0.55 -8.45 3.96
CA THR A 123 -1.73 -8.15 4.79
C THR A 123 -2.84 -7.49 3.97
N VAL A 124 -2.50 -6.53 3.09
CA VAL A 124 -3.46 -5.89 2.17
C VAL A 124 -4.08 -6.94 1.23
N ILE A 125 -3.25 -7.76 0.57
CA ILE A 125 -3.69 -8.78 -0.39
C ILE A 125 -4.58 -9.81 0.29
N GLN A 126 -4.22 -10.28 1.48
CA GLN A 126 -5.03 -11.22 2.25
C GLN A 126 -6.40 -10.62 2.61
N SER A 127 -6.43 -9.35 3.00
CA SER A 127 -7.67 -8.64 3.31
C SER A 127 -8.57 -8.48 2.07
N VAL A 128 -7.99 -8.09 0.93
CA VAL A 128 -8.69 -7.97 -0.35
C VAL A 128 -9.22 -9.31 -0.86
N ARG A 129 -8.53 -10.43 -0.58
CA ARG A 129 -9.02 -11.77 -0.95
C ARG A 129 -10.14 -12.27 -0.04
N SER A 130 -10.17 -11.81 1.21
CA SER A 130 -11.15 -12.24 2.21
C SER A 130 -12.47 -11.45 2.13
N LEU A 131 -12.44 -10.30 1.46
CA LEU A 131 -13.57 -9.39 1.26
C LEU A 131 -13.80 -9.22 -0.25
N ASP A 132 -14.95 -8.69 -0.66
CA ASP A 132 -15.15 -8.34 -2.08
C ASP A 132 -14.44 -7.03 -2.37
N GLY A 133 -13.16 -7.10 -2.74
CA GLY A 133 -12.30 -5.92 -2.81
C GLY A 133 -11.40 -5.84 -4.05
N CYS A 134 -10.75 -4.69 -4.18
CA CYS A 134 -9.64 -4.53 -5.10
C CYS A 134 -8.52 -3.71 -4.48
N VAL A 135 -7.28 -4.02 -4.87
CA VAL A 135 -6.14 -3.15 -4.63
C VAL A 135 -5.52 -2.79 -5.97
N ARG A 136 -5.15 -1.53 -6.12
CA ARG A 136 -4.35 -1.04 -7.24
C ARG A 136 -3.12 -0.37 -6.68
N VAL A 137 -1.96 -0.80 -7.16
CA VAL A 137 -0.66 -0.22 -6.89
C VAL A 137 -0.13 0.37 -8.18
N ARG A 138 0.32 1.63 -8.15
CA ARG A 138 0.91 2.31 -9.30
C ARG A 138 2.21 2.97 -8.89
N SER A 139 3.24 2.77 -9.70
CA SER A 139 4.55 3.43 -9.56
C SER A 139 5.22 3.48 -10.91
N ASP A 140 6.01 4.52 -11.16
CA ASP A 140 6.78 4.66 -12.39
C ASP A 140 5.88 4.52 -13.64
N GLY A 141 6.24 3.67 -14.60
CA GLY A 141 5.47 3.40 -15.81
C GLY A 141 4.51 2.21 -15.72
N ALA A 142 4.15 1.73 -14.53
CA ALA A 142 3.35 0.52 -14.39
C ALA A 142 2.28 0.62 -13.29
N SER A 143 1.25 -0.22 -13.41
CA SER A 143 0.30 -0.52 -12.35
C SER A 143 0.06 -2.02 -12.20
N LEU A 144 -0.12 -2.45 -10.97
CA LEU A 144 -0.48 -3.81 -10.59
C LEU A 144 -1.78 -3.77 -9.79
N GLU A 145 -2.78 -4.50 -10.27
CA GLU A 145 -4.11 -4.54 -9.68
C GLU A 145 -4.43 -5.97 -9.23
N LEU A 146 -4.98 -6.13 -8.05
CA LEU A 146 -5.65 -7.35 -7.62
C LEU A 146 -7.13 -7.09 -7.62
N GLU A 147 -7.86 -7.81 -8.46
CA GLU A 147 -9.32 -7.83 -8.46
C GLU A 147 -9.77 -9.12 -7.78
N GLN A 148 -10.52 -9.01 -6.69
CA GLN A 148 -11.30 -10.11 -6.13
C GLN A 148 -12.73 -10.01 -6.68
N GLN A 149 -13.23 -11.10 -7.26
CA GLN A 149 -14.64 -11.26 -7.64
C GLN A 149 -15.09 -12.66 -7.24
N ALA A 150 -16.04 -12.74 -6.32
CA ALA A 150 -16.53 -14.01 -5.77
C ALA A 150 -15.38 -14.90 -5.26
N ASP A 151 -15.17 -16.08 -5.83
CA ASP A 151 -14.13 -17.06 -5.47
C ASP A 151 -12.84 -16.93 -6.31
N ARG A 152 -12.73 -15.88 -7.15
CA ARG A 152 -11.59 -15.69 -8.06
C ARG A 152 -10.85 -14.40 -7.75
N SER A 153 -9.54 -14.53 -7.56
CA SER A 153 -8.60 -13.41 -7.48
C SER A 153 -7.71 -13.42 -8.71
N ARG A 154 -7.50 -12.29 -9.37
CA ARG A 154 -6.50 -12.17 -10.45
C ARG A 154 -5.64 -10.93 -10.27
N PHE A 155 -4.36 -11.08 -10.57
CA PHE A 155 -3.45 -9.95 -10.75
C PHE A 155 -3.50 -9.48 -12.20
N LEU A 156 -3.67 -8.17 -12.39
CA LEU A 156 -3.60 -7.50 -13.67
C LEU A 156 -2.43 -6.52 -13.64
N LEU A 157 -1.47 -6.73 -14.53
CA LEU A 157 -0.35 -5.83 -14.73
C LEU A 157 -0.61 -5.00 -15.99
N ARG A 158 -0.37 -3.70 -15.92
CA ARG A 158 -0.61 -2.78 -17.04
C ARG A 158 0.53 -1.77 -17.13
N GLU A 159 0.96 -1.49 -18.34
CA GLU A 159 1.76 -0.32 -18.66
C GLU A 159 0.92 0.96 -18.41
N GLN A 160 1.57 2.00 -17.89
CA GLN A 160 0.95 3.27 -17.53
C GLN A 160 1.84 4.43 -17.98
N GLY A 161 1.22 5.60 -18.14
CA GLY A 161 1.99 6.85 -18.22
C GLY A 161 2.84 7.05 -16.97
N LYS A 162 4.06 7.58 -17.13
CA LYS A 162 5.03 7.75 -16.05
C LYS A 162 4.45 8.57 -14.89
N LEU A 163 4.39 7.95 -13.72
CA LEU A 163 4.07 8.56 -12.44
C LEU A 163 5.37 8.72 -11.63
N ARG A 164 5.58 9.89 -11.03
CA ARG A 164 6.62 10.06 -10.03
C ARG A 164 6.05 9.65 -8.67
N GLY A 165 6.77 8.80 -7.96
CA GLY A 165 6.36 8.28 -6.66
C GLY A 165 5.52 7.02 -6.76
N PHE A 166 4.73 6.77 -5.72
CA PHE A 166 3.97 5.55 -5.55
C PHE A 166 2.55 5.87 -5.05
N VAL A 167 1.57 5.10 -5.52
CA VAL A 167 0.18 5.20 -5.09
C VAL A 167 -0.37 3.79 -4.89
N VAL A 168 -0.94 3.54 -3.73
CA VAL A 168 -1.78 2.37 -3.46
C VAL A 168 -3.19 2.84 -3.11
N SER A 169 -4.17 2.25 -3.77
CA SER A 169 -5.59 2.47 -3.49
C SER A 169 -6.26 1.12 -3.25
N VAL A 170 -7.06 1.03 -2.21
CA VAL A 170 -7.80 -0.17 -1.84
C VAL A 170 -9.27 0.17 -1.66
N LEU A 171 -10.11 -0.68 -2.23
CA LEU A 171 -11.55 -0.71 -2.01
C LEU A 171 -11.92 -2.07 -1.42
N LEU A 172 -12.74 -2.06 -0.38
CA LEU A 172 -13.26 -3.26 0.26
C LEU A 172 -14.76 -3.13 0.41
N ARG A 173 -15.46 -4.24 0.16
CA ARG A 173 -16.91 -4.38 0.39
C ARG A 173 -17.16 -5.62 1.26
N TRP A 174 -18.12 -5.51 2.18
CA TRP A 174 -18.54 -6.62 3.06
C TRP A 174 -20.04 -6.77 3.11
#